data_AF-A0A0G1JE34-F1
#
_entry.id   AF-A0A0G1JE34-F1
#
_cell.length_a   1.000
_cell.length_b   1.000
_cell.length_c   1.000
_cell.angle_alpha   90.00
_cell.angle_beta   90.00
_cell.angle_gamma   90.00
#
_symmetry.space_group_name_H-M   'P 1'
#
loop_
_entity.id
_entity.type
_entity.pdbx_description
1 polymer ?
#
loop_
_entity_poly.entity_id
_entity_poly.type
_entity_poly.pdbx_seq_one_letter_code
_entity_poly.pdbx_strand_id
1 'polypeptide(L)'
;MNAVKVDLQFPPDKLQVVSPNLGKSIISFWVIQPTFSNSNGTISFQGGVPPPGINTTDGYISSIIFRVINVGTAAISIKDSSRVLLADGKGSDILGSRSDAIFPLKLPPPAGPIVVAPGHEDPNKWYQDSNVEFVWALIKAFRKGRIISISKLSIRIVAGAGRRILP
;
A
#
# COMPACT_ATOMS: atom_id res chain seq x y z
N MET A 1 -2.88 20.67 14.19
CA MET A 1 -3.34 19.30 14.50
C MET A 1 -2.67 18.83 15.78
N ASN A 2 -3.43 18.19 16.69
CA ASN A 2 -2.89 17.56 17.91
C ASN A 2 -3.11 16.04 17.97
N ALA A 3 -4.14 15.50 17.30
CA ALA A 3 -4.45 14.08 17.36
C ALA A 3 -5.12 13.59 16.07
N VAL A 4 -4.93 12.32 15.79
CA VAL A 4 -5.48 11.62 14.63
C VAL A 4 -5.98 10.26 15.09
N LYS A 5 -7.21 9.93 14.71
CA LYS A 5 -7.78 8.58 14.79
C LYS A 5 -8.10 8.13 13.38
N VAL A 6 -7.62 6.96 12.99
CA VAL A 6 -7.85 6.39 11.66
C VAL A 6 -8.31 4.96 11.81
N ASP A 7 -9.44 4.65 11.18
CA ASP A 7 -10.01 3.33 11.05
C ASP A 7 -10.18 3.02 9.56
N LEU A 8 -9.53 1.96 9.09
CA LEU A 8 -9.53 1.54 7.69
C LEU A 8 -10.23 0.19 7.55
N GLN A 9 -10.85 0.01 6.39
CA GLN A 9 -11.37 -1.28 5.92
C GLN A 9 -10.65 -1.68 4.63
N PHE A 10 -10.27 -2.96 4.54
CA PHE A 10 -9.71 -3.58 3.34
C PHE A 10 -10.38 -4.95 3.10
N PRO A 11 -10.37 -5.47 1.85
CA PRO A 11 -10.90 -6.78 1.52
C PRO A 11 -9.94 -7.90 1.99
N PRO A 12 -10.31 -8.69 3.02
CA PRO A 12 -9.44 -9.71 3.60
C PRO A 12 -9.22 -10.91 2.67
N ASP A 13 -10.08 -11.09 1.67
CA ASP A 13 -9.98 -12.12 0.63
C ASP A 13 -8.95 -11.76 -0.46
N LYS A 14 -8.52 -10.49 -0.53
CA LYS A 14 -7.56 -9.98 -1.53
C LYS A 14 -6.24 -9.50 -0.92
N LEU A 15 -6.31 -8.88 0.26
CA LEU A 15 -5.17 -8.24 0.91
C LEU A 15 -4.96 -8.79 2.32
N GLN A 16 -3.69 -8.93 2.70
CA GLN A 16 -3.28 -9.30 4.04
C GLN A 16 -2.24 -8.30 4.54
N VAL A 17 -2.42 -7.74 5.72
CA VAL A 17 -1.43 -6.86 6.36
C VAL A 17 -0.24 -7.69 6.81
N VAL A 18 0.95 -7.32 6.34
CA VAL A 18 2.23 -7.97 6.71
C VAL A 18 2.83 -7.28 7.93
N SER A 19 2.90 -5.95 7.88
CA SER A 19 3.33 -5.14 9.01
C SER A 19 2.89 -3.69 8.82
N PRO A 20 2.46 -3.01 9.91
CA PRO A 20 2.37 -1.57 9.92
C PRO A 20 3.79 -1.00 10.10
N ASN A 21 4.31 -0.26 9.12
CA ASN A 21 5.60 0.42 9.27
C ASN A 21 5.35 1.88 9.71
N LEU A 22 5.73 2.18 10.94
CA LEU A 22 5.53 3.48 11.56
C LEU A 22 6.51 4.57 11.10
N GLY A 23 7.61 4.21 10.42
CA GLY A 23 8.53 5.10 9.70
C GLY A 23 8.71 6.53 10.24
N LYS A 24 8.89 7.50 9.33
CA LYS A 24 8.96 8.94 9.65
C LYS A 24 7.56 9.57 9.75
N SER A 25 6.71 9.05 10.63
CA SER A 25 5.38 9.63 10.86
C SER A 25 5.47 11.06 11.41
N ILE A 26 4.51 11.92 11.05
CA ILE A 26 4.27 13.21 11.75
C ILE A 26 3.73 13.00 13.18
N ILE A 27 3.26 11.79 13.48
CA ILE A 27 2.79 11.40 14.81
C ILE A 27 3.99 11.07 15.68
N SER A 28 4.16 11.86 16.74
CA SER A 28 5.25 11.70 17.70
C SER A 28 4.94 10.72 18.84
N PHE A 29 3.65 10.48 19.15
CA PHE A 29 3.25 9.48 20.13
C PHE A 29 1.98 8.75 19.73
N TRP A 30 1.87 7.48 20.10
CA TRP A 30 0.72 6.63 19.80
C TRP A 30 -0.08 6.41 21.08
N VAL A 31 -1.34 6.84 21.09
CA VAL A 31 -2.30 6.54 22.17
C VAL A 31 -2.79 5.11 22.03
N ILE A 32 -3.09 4.71 20.79
CA ILE A 32 -3.42 3.35 20.41
C ILE A 32 -2.44 2.99 19.29
N GLN A 33 -1.58 2.00 19.56
CA GLN A 33 -0.68 1.47 18.55
C GLN A 33 -1.46 0.93 17.34
N PRO A 34 -0.88 0.90 16.14
CA PRO A 34 -1.54 0.30 14.99
C PRO A 34 -1.89 -1.16 15.21
N THR A 35 -3.19 -1.43 15.29
CA THR A 35 -3.75 -2.76 15.37
C THR A 35 -4.42 -3.10 14.05
N PHE A 36 -4.37 -4.37 13.66
CA PHE A 36 -5.01 -4.84 12.45
C PHE A 36 -5.63 -6.22 12.66
N SER A 37 -6.67 -6.53 11.89
CA SER A 37 -7.27 -7.85 11.81
C SER A 37 -7.35 -8.28 10.36
N ASN A 38 -6.57 -9.31 10.01
CA ASN A 38 -6.61 -9.92 8.67
C ASN A 38 -7.87 -10.75 8.43
N SER A 39 -8.58 -11.20 9.48
CA SER A 39 -9.86 -11.90 9.33
C SER A 39 -10.99 -10.93 9.02
N ASN A 40 -11.00 -9.77 9.69
CA ASN A 40 -12.08 -8.79 9.59
C ASN A 40 -11.78 -7.70 8.56
N GLY A 41 -10.55 -7.64 8.03
CA GLY A 41 -10.13 -6.64 7.07
C GLY A 41 -10.01 -5.23 7.66
N THR A 42 -9.66 -5.09 8.95
CA THR A 42 -9.67 -3.80 9.64
C THR A 42 -8.30 -3.36 10.10
N ILE A 43 -8.04 -2.06 10.10
CA ILE A 43 -6.84 -1.45 10.69
C ILE A 43 -7.28 -0.24 11.51
N SER A 44 -6.79 -0.12 12.74
CA SER A 44 -7.09 1.01 13.62
C SER A 44 -5.83 1.52 14.29
N PHE A 45 -5.66 2.84 14.32
CA PHE A 45 -4.61 3.49 15.07
C PHE A 45 -5.03 4.87 15.53
N GLN A 46 -4.45 5.28 16.66
CA GLN A 46 -4.67 6.62 17.21
C GLN A 46 -3.36 7.18 17.74
N GLY A 47 -3.04 8.39 17.32
CA GLY A 47 -1.81 9.06 17.71
C GLY A 47 -1.98 10.55 17.87
N GLY A 48 -0.99 11.18 18.48
CA GLY A 48 -0.98 12.60 18.69
C GLY A 48 0.39 13.25 18.52
N VAL A 49 0.33 14.58 18.55
CA VAL A 49 1.44 15.50 18.47
C VAL A 49 1.35 16.40 19.70
N PRO A 50 2.35 16.40 20.60
CA PRO A 50 2.32 17.20 21.81
C PRO A 50 2.37 18.70 21.46
N PRO A 51 1.99 19.58 22.40
CA PRO A 51 2.07 21.02 22.20
C PRO A 51 3.45 21.47 21.72
N PRO A 52 3.55 22.40 20.75
CA PRO A 52 2.48 23.26 20.20
C PRO A 52 1.63 22.62 19.09
N GLY A 53 1.77 21.31 18.82
CA GLY A 53 1.13 20.62 17.70
C GLY A 53 1.87 20.85 16.38
N ILE A 54 1.30 20.36 15.28
CA ILE A 54 1.82 20.57 13.92
C ILE A 54 0.81 21.35 13.07
N ASN A 55 1.30 22.35 12.34
CA ASN A 55 0.57 23.02 11.28
C ASN A 55 1.16 22.57 9.94
N THR A 56 0.48 21.66 9.24
CA THR A 56 0.89 21.20 7.92
C THR A 56 -0.33 21.04 7.01
N THR A 57 -0.15 21.37 5.73
CA THR A 57 -1.15 21.17 4.68
C THR A 57 -1.05 19.78 4.05
N ASP A 58 0.12 19.12 4.13
CA ASP A 58 0.35 17.72 3.76
C ASP A 58 1.26 17.05 4.82
N GLY A 59 0.86 15.89 5.33
CA GLY A 59 1.63 15.20 6.37
C GLY A 59 1.50 13.70 6.28
N TYR A 60 2.64 13.01 6.26
CA TYR A 60 2.70 11.54 6.26
C TYR A 60 2.38 10.98 7.65
N ILE A 61 1.32 10.19 7.77
CA ILE A 61 0.92 9.57 9.05
C ILE A 61 1.49 8.17 9.20
N SER A 62 1.32 7.32 8.19
CA SER A 62 1.68 5.91 8.31
C SER A 62 1.78 5.26 6.94
N SER A 63 2.59 4.20 6.86
CA SER A 63 2.64 3.31 5.71
C SER A 63 2.25 1.92 6.16
N ILE A 64 1.25 1.38 5.49
CA ILE A 64 0.77 0.02 5.73
C ILE A 64 1.18 -0.83 4.54
N ILE A 65 1.82 -1.97 4.86
CA ILE A 65 2.30 -2.90 3.85
C ILE A 65 1.30 -4.04 3.72
N PHE A 66 0.72 -4.17 2.54
CA PHE A 66 -0.20 -5.25 2.19
C PHE A 66 0.50 -6.27 1.30
N ARG A 67 0.33 -7.55 1.65
CA ARG A 67 0.57 -8.69 0.78
C ARG A 67 -0.71 -8.98 0.01
N VAL A 68 -0.57 -9.07 -1.30
CA VAL A 68 -1.65 -9.52 -2.18
C VAL A 68 -1.78 -11.04 -2.08
N ILE A 69 -2.96 -11.52 -1.72
CA ILE A 69 -3.27 -12.96 -1.65
C ILE A 69 -4.17 -13.43 -2.82
N ASN A 70 -4.90 -12.52 -3.47
CA ASN A 70 -5.77 -12.85 -4.59
C ASN A 70 -5.88 -11.66 -5.57
N VAL A 71 -6.12 -11.97 -6.84
CA VAL A 71 -6.32 -10.99 -7.92
C VAL A 71 -7.71 -10.34 -7.86
N GLY A 72 -7.85 -9.18 -8.49
CA GLY A 72 -9.10 -8.44 -8.59
C GLY A 72 -8.93 -6.99 -8.16
N THR A 73 -10.04 -6.28 -7.98
CA THR A 73 -10.02 -4.90 -7.50
C THR A 73 -10.11 -4.88 -5.98
N ALA A 74 -9.12 -4.29 -5.31
CA ALA A 74 -9.15 -4.08 -3.87
C ALA A 74 -9.41 -2.61 -3.56
N ALA A 75 -10.52 -2.32 -2.89
CA ALA A 75 -10.85 -0.99 -2.39
C ALA A 75 -10.49 -0.90 -0.89
N ILE A 76 -9.66 0.07 -0.54
CA ILE A 76 -9.34 0.39 0.86
C ILE A 76 -10.08 1.67 1.21
N SER A 77 -10.98 1.59 2.19
CA SER A 77 -11.83 2.70 2.60
C SER A 77 -11.51 3.21 3.99
N ILE A 78 -11.74 4.51 4.19
CA ILE A 78 -11.58 5.19 5.47
C ILE A 78 -12.95 5.24 6.14
N LYS A 79 -13.10 4.61 7.31
CA LYS A 79 -14.37 4.60 8.04
C LYS A 79 -14.69 5.96 8.63
N ASP A 80 -15.98 6.22 8.84
CA ASP A 80 -16.50 7.46 9.43
C ASP A 80 -16.05 7.71 10.88
N SER A 81 -15.60 6.66 11.56
CA SER A 81 -15.00 6.75 12.89
C SER A 81 -13.61 7.41 12.90
N SER A 82 -13.01 7.63 11.71
CA SER A 82 -11.76 8.35 11.54
C SER A 82 -11.95 9.86 11.69
N ARG A 83 -11.05 10.52 12.44
CA ARG A 83 -11.11 11.94 12.80
C ARG A 83 -9.72 12.56 12.86
N VAL A 84 -9.61 13.85 12.55
CA VAL A 84 -8.37 14.63 12.70
C VAL A 84 -8.66 15.83 13.59
N LEU A 85 -8.03 15.88 14.76
CA LEU A 85 -8.35 16.87 15.79
C LEU A 85 -7.37 18.06 15.78
N LEU A 86 -7.91 19.25 16.05
CA LEU A 86 -7.14 20.48 16.26
C LEU A 86 -6.61 20.63 17.69
N ALA A 87 -5.48 21.32 17.81
CA ALA A 87 -4.85 21.69 19.08
C ALA A 87 -5.54 22.90 19.76
N ASP A 88 -6.87 22.96 19.70
CA ASP A 88 -7.66 24.11 20.16
C ASP A 88 -8.24 23.95 21.58
N GLY A 89 -7.96 22.83 22.24
CA GLY A 89 -8.52 22.47 23.55
C GLY A 89 -10.00 22.10 23.53
N LYS A 90 -10.68 22.15 22.37
CA LYS A 90 -12.10 21.83 22.18
C LYS A 90 -12.32 20.52 21.45
N GLY A 91 -11.28 19.98 20.80
CA GLY A 91 -11.35 18.71 20.07
C GLY A 91 -12.08 18.84 18.74
N SER A 92 -11.95 19.96 18.05
CA SER A 92 -12.58 20.19 16.76
C SER A 92 -12.04 19.22 15.69
N ASP A 93 -12.93 18.52 15.00
CA ASP A 93 -12.60 17.63 13.88
C ASP A 93 -12.50 18.42 12.57
N ILE A 94 -11.37 18.27 11.89
CA ILE A 94 -11.05 18.95 10.62
C ILE A 94 -10.88 17.99 9.46
N LEU A 95 -11.31 16.73 9.59
CA LEU A 95 -11.28 15.78 8.49
C LEU A 95 -12.27 16.20 7.39
N GLY A 96 -11.77 16.92 6.38
CA GLY A 96 -12.63 17.52 5.35
C GLY A 96 -13.19 16.53 4.33
N SER A 97 -12.35 15.67 3.75
CA SER A 97 -12.76 14.72 2.73
C SER A 97 -12.04 13.39 2.88
N ARG A 98 -12.77 12.29 2.72
CA ARG A 98 -12.25 10.92 2.67
C ARG A 98 -12.28 10.45 1.22
N SER A 99 -11.19 9.86 0.75
CA SER A 99 -11.14 9.21 -0.56
C SER A 99 -10.71 7.77 -0.37
N ASP A 100 -11.49 6.86 -0.94
CA ASP A 100 -11.13 5.45 -0.98
C ASP A 100 -10.02 5.23 -2.00
N ALA A 101 -9.13 4.28 -1.69
CA ALA A 101 -8.02 3.91 -2.56
C ALA A 101 -8.35 2.60 -3.28
N ILE A 102 -8.42 2.63 -4.60
CA ILE A 102 -8.77 1.48 -5.43
C ILE A 102 -7.51 0.95 -6.13
N PHE A 103 -7.19 -0.32 -5.90
CA PHE A 103 -6.01 -0.98 -6.46
C PHE A 103 -6.40 -2.15 -7.37
N PRO A 104 -6.04 -2.14 -8.67
CA PRO A 104 -6.17 -3.30 -9.53
C PRO A 104 -5.04 -4.30 -9.26
N LEU A 105 -5.36 -5.45 -8.68
CA LEU A 105 -4.41 -6.52 -8.36
C LEU A 105 -4.38 -7.52 -9.51
N LYS A 106 -3.33 -7.46 -10.32
CA LYS A 106 -3.12 -8.33 -11.49
C LYS A 106 -1.93 -9.25 -11.26
N LEU A 107 -1.98 -10.46 -11.83
CA LEU A 107 -0.81 -11.32 -11.88
C LEU A 107 0.22 -10.73 -12.84
N PRO A 108 1.52 -10.89 -12.56
CA PRO A 108 2.53 -10.71 -13.59
C PRO A 108 2.26 -11.69 -14.74
N PRO A 109 2.59 -11.31 -15.99
CA PRO A 109 2.51 -12.24 -17.11
C PRO A 109 3.23 -13.55 -16.76
N PRO A 110 2.69 -14.72 -17.16
CA PRO A 110 3.43 -15.96 -17.00
C PRO A 110 4.80 -15.81 -17.65
N ALA A 111 5.85 -16.21 -16.94
CA ALA A 111 7.16 -16.33 -17.57
C ALA A 111 7.03 -17.44 -18.63
N GLY A 112 6.95 -17.04 -19.90
CA GLY A 112 6.85 -17.96 -21.03
C GLY A 112 8.06 -18.88 -21.08
N PRO A 113 7.98 -20.03 -21.76
CA PRO A 113 9.11 -20.93 -21.86
C PRO A 113 10.28 -20.22 -22.55
N ILE A 114 11.49 -20.38 -22.00
CA ILE A 114 12.69 -19.89 -22.67
C ILE A 114 13.01 -20.86 -23.81
N VAL A 115 13.20 -20.31 -25.00
CA VAL A 115 13.73 -21.08 -26.13
C VAL A 115 15.23 -21.04 -26.00
N VAL A 116 15.83 -22.22 -25.83
CA VAL A 116 17.28 -22.38 -25.83
C VAL A 116 17.64 -23.28 -26.99
N ALA A 117 18.69 -22.91 -27.73
CA ALA A 117 19.31 -23.76 -28.73
C ALA A 117 20.62 -24.28 -28.12
N PRO A 118 20.66 -25.53 -27.61
CA PRO A 118 21.89 -26.11 -27.07
C PRO A 118 22.99 -26.08 -28.14
N GLY A 119 24.18 -25.57 -27.80
CA GLY A 119 25.29 -25.37 -28.75
C GLY A 119 25.32 -24.00 -29.45
N HIS A 120 24.26 -23.19 -29.29
CA HIS A 120 24.10 -21.89 -29.95
C HIS A 120 23.71 -20.81 -28.92
N GLU A 121 24.58 -20.61 -27.92
CA GLU A 121 24.30 -19.77 -26.76
C GLU A 121 24.48 -18.26 -27.01
N ASP A 122 25.21 -17.86 -28.05
CA ASP A 122 25.44 -16.45 -28.38
C ASP A 122 24.50 -15.98 -29.50
N PRO A 123 23.52 -15.11 -29.20
CA PRO A 123 22.57 -14.61 -30.19
C PRO A 123 23.20 -13.68 -31.24
N ASN A 124 24.42 -13.19 -31.04
CA ASN A 124 25.11 -12.32 -32.01
C ASN A 124 26.09 -13.08 -32.92
N LYS A 125 26.22 -14.40 -32.75
CA LYS A 125 27.12 -15.24 -33.53
C LYS A 125 26.33 -16.08 -34.53
N TRP A 126 26.76 -16.05 -35.79
CA TRP A 126 26.24 -16.95 -36.80
C TRP A 126 26.88 -18.34 -36.66
N TYR A 127 26.07 -19.38 -36.71
CA TYR A 127 26.51 -20.77 -36.64
C TYR A 127 26.16 -21.48 -37.95
N GLN A 128 27.11 -22.23 -38.51
CA GLN A 128 26.97 -22.94 -39.78
C GLN A 128 26.41 -24.36 -39.62
N ASP A 129 25.73 -24.65 -38.51
CA ASP A 129 25.12 -25.95 -38.26
C ASP A 129 23.74 -26.03 -38.93
N SER A 130 23.52 -27.07 -39.73
CA SER A 130 22.23 -27.37 -40.38
C SER A 130 21.28 -28.17 -39.49
N ASN A 131 21.74 -28.71 -38.36
CA ASN A 131 20.93 -29.40 -37.37
C ASN A 131 20.65 -28.48 -36.18
N VAL A 132 19.54 -27.74 -36.25
CA VAL A 132 19.11 -26.86 -35.17
C VAL A 132 18.13 -27.60 -34.26
N GLU A 133 18.52 -27.81 -33.01
CA GLU A 133 17.64 -28.32 -31.96
C GLU A 133 17.11 -27.18 -31.10
N PHE A 134 15.78 -27.07 -31.02
CA PHE A 134 15.12 -26.15 -30.10
C PHE A 134 14.59 -26.93 -28.91
N VAL A 135 15.02 -26.55 -27.70
CA VAL A 135 14.51 -27.13 -26.47
C VAL A 135 13.59 -26.12 -25.79
N TRP A 136 12.34 -26.52 -25.59
CA TRP A 136 11.42 -25.83 -24.70
C TRP A 136 11.78 -26.15 -23.26
N ALA A 137 12.58 -25.30 -22.63
CA ALA A 137 12.85 -25.45 -21.21
C ALA A 137 11.67 -24.88 -20.41
N LEU A 138 10.97 -25.76 -19.69
CA LEU A 138 10.00 -25.33 -18.68
C LEU A 138 10.76 -24.56 -17.60
N ILE A 139 10.42 -23.30 -17.42
CA ILE A 139 10.92 -22.56 -16.26
C ILE A 139 10.32 -23.24 -15.02
N LYS A 140 11.15 -23.72 -14.09
CA LYS A 140 10.73 -24.06 -12.72
C LYS A 140 10.33 -22.79 -11.93
N ALA A 141 9.65 -21.85 -12.55
CA ALA A 141 9.18 -20.62 -11.93
C ALA A 141 7.68 -20.72 -11.69
N PHE A 142 7.28 -21.54 -10.73
CA PHE A 142 6.12 -21.26 -9.88
C PHE A 142 6.18 -22.16 -8.65
N ARG A 143 7.14 -21.89 -7.74
CA ARG A 143 7.03 -22.43 -6.38
C ARG A 143 5.88 -21.71 -5.68
N LYS A 144 4.75 -22.41 -5.59
CA LYS A 144 3.58 -22.11 -4.76
C LYS A 144 4.05 -21.52 -3.42
N GLY A 145 3.90 -20.20 -3.23
CA GLY A 145 4.20 -19.55 -1.95
C GLY A 145 5.00 -18.24 -1.98
N ARG A 146 5.59 -17.80 -3.10
CA ARG A 146 6.37 -16.55 -3.13
C ARG A 146 5.50 -15.31 -3.38
N ILE A 147 5.71 -14.28 -2.56
CA ILE A 147 4.96 -13.02 -2.40
C ILE A 147 4.55 -12.42 -3.76
N ILE A 148 3.24 -12.25 -3.97
CA ILE A 148 2.64 -11.98 -5.29
C ILE A 148 2.70 -10.49 -5.65
N SER A 149 2.71 -9.61 -4.65
CA SER A 149 3.04 -8.19 -4.78
C SER A 149 3.07 -7.61 -3.37
N ILE A 150 3.96 -6.63 -3.15
CA ILE A 150 3.96 -5.81 -1.94
C ILE A 150 3.38 -4.47 -2.34
N SER A 151 2.13 -4.23 -1.96
CA SER A 151 1.48 -2.93 -2.17
C SER A 151 1.69 -2.06 -0.93
N LYS A 152 2.34 -0.92 -1.12
CA LYS A 152 2.55 0.08 -0.05
C LYS A 152 1.43 1.11 -0.11
N LEU A 153 0.58 1.14 0.91
CA LEU A 153 -0.37 2.23 1.09
C LEU A 153 0.26 3.33 1.95
N SER A 154 0.37 4.53 1.40
CA SER A 154 0.83 5.72 2.14
C SER A 154 -0.37 6.57 2.52
N ILE A 155 -0.56 6.79 3.82
CA ILE A 155 -1.65 7.61 4.34
C ILE A 155 -1.10 9.00 4.59
N ARG A 156 -1.73 9.99 3.96
CA ARG A 156 -1.43 11.41 4.12
C ARG A 156 -2.65 12.16 4.57
N ILE A 157 -2.45 13.21 5.37
CA ILE A 157 -3.49 14.20 5.66
C ILE A 157 -3.31 15.33 4.67
N VAL A 158 -4.39 15.70 3.98
CA VAL A 158 -4.42 16.88 3.12
C VAL A 158 -5.46 17.85 3.67
N ALA A 159 -5.04 19.07 4.00
CA ALA A 159 -5.97 20.12 4.41
C ALA A 159 -6.64 20.72 3.16
N GLY A 160 -7.97 20.65 3.09
CA GLY A 160 -8.75 21.30 2.03
C GLY A 160 -8.70 22.81 2.20
N ALA A 161 -8.08 23.52 1.25
CA ALA A 161 -8.09 24.97 1.22
C ALA A 161 -9.52 25.48 1.00
N GLY A 162 -10.19 25.87 2.07
CA GLY A 162 -11.43 26.65 2.00
C GLY A 162 -11.14 27.94 1.24
N ARG A 163 -11.84 28.14 0.12
CA ARG A 163 -11.83 29.37 -0.67
C ARG A 163 -12.08 30.57 0.25
N ARG A 164 -11.06 31.40 0.42
CA ARG A 164 -11.14 32.69 1.10
C ARG A 164 -11.89 33.66 0.17
N ILE A 165 -13.20 33.75 0.32
CA ILE A 165 -13.97 34.90 -0.17
C ILE A 165 -13.72 36.01 0.84
N LEU A 166 -12.85 36.96 0.50
CA LEU A 166 -12.73 38.22 1.23
C LEU A 166 -13.82 39.17 0.71
N PRO A 167 -14.46 39.97 1.59
CA PRO A 167 -15.38 41.03 1.20
C PRO A 167 -14.67 42.17 0.46
#